data_AF-A0A851US55-F1
#
_entry.id   AF-A0A851US55-F1
#
_cell.length_a   1.000
_cell.length_b   1.000
_cell.length_c   1.000
_cell.angle_alpha   90.00
_cell.angle_beta   90.00
_cell.angle_gamma   90.00
#
_symmetry.space_group_name_H-M   'P 1'
#
loop_
_entity.id
_entity.type
_entity.pdbx_description
1 polymer ?
#
loop_
_entity_poly.entity_id
_entity_poly.type
_entity_poly.pdbx_seq_one_letter_code
_entity_poly.pdbx_strand_id
1 'polypeptide(L)'
;QDQLATLTGRIQEAGTEVVKAKAGAGSATLSMAYAGARFVFSLVDAMNGKEGVVECSFVQSKETECTYFSTPLLLGKKGLEKNLGIGKITPFEEKMIAEAIPELKASIKKGEDFVKNM
;
A
#
# COMPACT_ATOMS: atom_id res chain seq x y z
N GLN A 1 -16.13 18.71 -1.78
CA GLN A 1 -14.70 18.80 -1.39
C GLN A 1 -14.48 18.43 0.07
N ASP A 2 -15.28 18.96 1.00
CA ASP A 2 -15.10 18.74 2.44
C ASP A 2 -15.13 17.27 2.89
N GLN A 3 -16.10 16.48 2.39
CA GLN A 3 -16.18 15.04 2.68
C GLN A 3 -15.00 14.24 2.08
N LEU A 4 -14.45 14.65 0.93
CA LEU A 4 -13.33 13.94 0.29
C LEU A 4 -12.05 14.08 1.12
N ALA A 5 -11.74 15.31 1.56
CA ALA A 5 -10.60 15.57 2.42
C ALA A 5 -10.74 14.86 3.78
N THR A 6 -11.94 14.93 4.38
CA THR A 6 -12.25 14.25 5.65
C THR A 6 -12.09 12.74 5.52
N LEU A 7 -12.61 12.13 4.44
CA LEU A 7 -12.48 10.70 4.19
C LEU A 7 -11.01 10.30 3.99
N THR A 8 -10.26 11.09 3.22
CA THR A 8 -8.83 10.85 2.97
C THR A 8 -8.03 10.87 4.27
N GLY A 9 -8.20 11.90 5.09
CA GLY A 9 -7.52 12.00 6.39
C GLY A 9 -7.91 10.86 7.33
N ARG A 10 -9.18 10.44 7.33
CA ARG A 10 -9.64 9.31 8.15
C ARG A 10 -9.00 7.98 7.72
N ILE A 11 -8.78 7.77 6.41
CA ILE A 11 -8.08 6.58 5.92
C ILE A 11 -6.61 6.60 6.36
N GLN A 12 -5.93 7.75 6.26
CA GLN A 12 -4.53 7.90 6.66
C GLN A 12 -4.34 7.69 8.18
N GLU A 13 -5.25 8.20 9.00
CA GLU A 13 -5.15 8.16 10.47
C GLU A 13 -5.80 6.92 11.11
N ALA A 14 -6.46 6.04 10.35
CA ALA A 14 -7.23 4.92 10.89
C ALA A 14 -6.41 4.02 11.84
N GLY A 15 -5.12 3.80 11.55
CA GLY A 15 -4.24 3.03 12.42
C GLY A 15 -4.02 3.69 13.78
N THR A 16 -3.73 5.00 13.76
CA THR A 16 -3.58 5.84 14.96
C THR A 16 -4.87 5.86 15.78
N GLU A 17 -6.03 5.99 15.12
CA GLU A 17 -7.34 5.95 15.77
C GLU A 17 -7.57 4.63 16.53
N VAL A 18 -7.20 3.49 15.94
CA VAL A 18 -7.33 2.18 16.61
C VAL A 18 -6.40 2.08 17.82
N VAL A 19 -5.16 2.57 17.74
CA VAL A 19 -4.23 2.58 18.88
C VAL A 19 -4.78 3.43 20.03
N LYS A 20 -5.32 4.61 19.70
CA LYS A 20 -5.97 5.50 20.68
C LYS A 20 -7.19 4.82 21.30
N ALA A 21 -8.05 4.19 20.50
CA ALA A 21 -9.24 3.49 20.98
C ALA A 21 -8.89 2.29 21.88
N LYS A 22 -7.74 1.66 21.65
CA LYS A 22 -7.19 0.60 22.51
C LYS A 22 -6.36 1.12 23.69
N ALA A 23 -6.34 2.43 23.93
CA ALA A 23 -5.58 3.06 25.02
C ALA A 23 -4.10 2.62 25.08
N GLY A 24 -3.47 2.42 23.91
CA GLY A 24 -2.08 1.97 23.81
C GLY A 24 -1.84 0.48 24.03
N ALA A 25 -2.88 -0.34 24.27
CA ALA A 25 -2.77 -1.80 24.42
C ALA A 25 -2.57 -2.56 23.09
N GLY A 26 -1.91 -1.93 22.11
CA GLY A 26 -1.65 -2.47 20.78
C GLY A 26 -2.50 -1.83 19.67
N SER A 27 -2.27 -2.30 18.44
CA SER A 27 -2.84 -1.75 17.21
C SER A 27 -3.94 -2.64 16.61
N ALA A 28 -4.30 -2.36 15.35
CA ALA A 28 -5.23 -3.17 14.56
C ALA A 28 -4.74 -4.63 14.47
N THR A 29 -5.59 -5.57 14.89
CA THR A 29 -5.28 -7.01 14.97
C THR A 29 -6.26 -7.79 14.11
N LEU A 30 -7.55 -7.81 14.49
CA LEU A 30 -8.58 -8.54 13.75
C LEU A 30 -8.74 -8.03 12.31
N SER A 31 -8.78 -6.71 12.12
CA SER A 31 -8.87 -6.10 10.79
C SER A 31 -7.62 -6.35 9.96
N MET A 32 -6.43 -6.36 10.58
CA MET A 32 -5.19 -6.68 9.88
C MET A 32 -5.12 -8.17 9.51
N ALA A 33 -5.59 -9.07 10.37
CA ALA A 33 -5.70 -10.50 10.07
C ALA A 33 -6.64 -10.75 8.89
N TYR A 34 -7.79 -10.07 8.85
CA TYR A 34 -8.70 -10.10 7.70
C TYR A 34 -8.03 -9.59 6.42
N ALA A 35 -7.37 -8.42 6.47
CA ALA A 35 -6.70 -7.84 5.31
C ALA A 35 -5.57 -8.76 4.77
N GLY A 36 -4.77 -9.33 5.68
CA GLY A 36 -3.73 -10.28 5.34
C GLY A 36 -4.29 -11.56 4.72
N ALA A 37 -5.33 -12.15 5.32
CA ALA A 37 -5.99 -13.35 4.79
C ALA A 37 -6.56 -13.11 3.39
N ARG A 38 -7.25 -11.98 3.17
CA ARG A 38 -7.76 -11.59 1.85
C ARG A 38 -6.64 -11.54 0.82
N PHE A 39 -5.55 -10.82 1.10
CA PHE A 39 -4.44 -10.67 0.15
C PHE A 39 -3.79 -12.02 -0.17
N VAL A 40 -3.58 -12.88 0.84
CA VAL A 40 -3.04 -14.24 0.64
C VAL A 40 -3.98 -15.09 -0.20
N PHE A 41 -5.29 -15.05 0.04
CA PHE A 41 -6.25 -15.79 -0.79
C PHE A 41 -6.28 -15.30 -2.23
N SER A 42 -6.23 -13.98 -2.47
CA SER A 42 -6.07 -13.43 -3.81
C SER A 42 -4.80 -13.96 -4.50
N LEU A 43 -3.66 -13.96 -3.79
CA LEU A 43 -2.42 -14.49 -4.32
C LEU A 43 -2.50 -15.99 -4.65
N VAL A 44 -3.08 -16.80 -3.76
CA VAL A 44 -3.28 -18.24 -3.95
C VAL A 44 -4.22 -18.53 -5.13
N ASP A 45 -5.31 -17.78 -5.24
CA ASP A 45 -6.24 -17.87 -6.37
C ASP A 45 -5.51 -17.62 -7.71
N ALA A 46 -4.71 -16.56 -7.77
CA ALA A 46 -3.91 -16.23 -8.95
C ALA A 46 -2.87 -17.33 -9.25
N MET A 47 -2.24 -17.88 -8.21
CA MET A 47 -1.31 -19.00 -8.32
C MET A 47 -1.97 -20.27 -8.86
N ASN A 48 -3.23 -20.50 -8.48
CA ASN A 48 -4.05 -21.60 -8.98
C ASN A 48 -4.57 -21.37 -10.42
N GLY A 49 -4.24 -20.23 -11.03
CA GLY A 49 -4.58 -19.91 -12.41
C GLY A 49 -5.89 -19.16 -12.59
N LYS A 50 -6.47 -18.60 -11.52
CA LYS A 50 -7.58 -17.64 -11.66
C LYS A 50 -7.06 -16.39 -12.37
N GLU A 51 -7.73 -16.00 -13.46
CA GLU A 51 -7.39 -14.80 -14.21
C GLU A 51 -8.01 -13.54 -13.60
N GLY A 52 -7.42 -12.39 -13.89
CA GLY A 52 -7.98 -11.09 -13.51
C GLY A 52 -7.90 -10.77 -12.01
N VAL A 53 -7.06 -11.47 -11.24
CA VAL A 53 -6.85 -11.15 -9.82
C VAL A 53 -6.02 -9.88 -9.69
N VAL A 54 -6.62 -8.83 -9.14
CA VAL A 54 -5.95 -7.54 -8.92
C VAL A 54 -5.99 -7.17 -7.44
N GLU A 55 -4.83 -6.84 -6.88
CA GLU A 55 -4.69 -6.28 -5.53
C GLU A 55 -3.65 -5.16 -5.52
N CYS A 56 -3.81 -4.18 -4.63
CA CYS A 56 -2.76 -3.18 -4.40
C CYS A 56 -1.70 -3.75 -3.44
N SER A 57 -0.44 -3.56 -3.75
CA SER A 57 0.66 -3.94 -2.85
C SER A 57 1.87 -3.04 -3.03
N PHE A 58 2.60 -2.79 -1.94
CA PHE A 58 3.85 -2.04 -1.94
C PHE A 58 4.99 -2.95 -2.42
N VAL A 59 5.45 -2.72 -3.65
CA VAL A 59 6.42 -3.57 -4.35
C VAL A 59 7.53 -2.72 -4.97
N GLN A 60 8.60 -3.37 -5.42
CA GLN A 60 9.60 -2.69 -6.25
C GLN A 60 8.91 -2.13 -7.49
N SER A 61 9.11 -0.84 -7.76
CA SER A 61 8.32 -0.11 -8.73
C SER A 61 9.16 0.89 -9.52
N LYS A 62 8.67 1.23 -10.72
CA LYS A 62 9.20 2.29 -11.59
C LYS A 62 8.13 3.34 -11.93
N GLU A 63 6.98 3.27 -11.28
CA GLU A 63 5.84 4.16 -11.54
C GLU A 63 6.07 5.58 -11.01
N THR A 64 7.03 5.75 -10.10
CA THR A 64 7.49 7.03 -9.57
C THR A 64 9.01 7.01 -9.43
N GLU A 65 9.59 8.10 -8.96
CA GLU A 65 10.99 8.17 -8.56
C GLU A 65 11.32 7.42 -7.24
N CYS A 66 10.34 6.78 -6.58
CA CYS A 66 10.59 5.87 -5.47
C CYS A 66 10.88 4.46 -6.00
N THR A 67 11.92 3.80 -5.49
CA THR A 67 12.30 2.42 -5.89
C THR A 67 11.28 1.37 -5.45
N TYR A 68 10.44 1.71 -4.47
CA TYR A 68 9.28 0.94 -4.04
C TYR A 68 8.05 1.84 -3.99
N PHE A 69 6.90 1.34 -4.45
CA PHE A 69 5.64 2.08 -4.44
C PHE A 69 4.45 1.12 -4.48
N SER A 70 3.27 1.56 -4.03
CA SER A 70 2.05 0.76 -4.07
C SER A 70 1.13 1.18 -5.22
N THR A 71 0.84 0.25 -6.11
CA THR A 71 -0.11 0.39 -7.23
C THR A 71 -0.94 -0.88 -7.37
N PRO A 72 -2.05 -0.86 -8.12
CA PRO A 72 -2.79 -2.08 -8.45
C PRO A 72 -1.92 -3.03 -9.28
N LEU A 73 -1.89 -4.30 -8.88
CA LEU A 73 -1.08 -5.33 -9.51
C LEU A 73 -1.99 -6.44 -10.01
N LEU A 74 -1.87 -6.80 -11.29
CA LEU A 74 -2.36 -8.08 -11.79
C LEU A 74 -1.45 -9.18 -11.25
N LEU A 75 -2.04 -10.11 -10.51
CA LEU A 75 -1.38 -11.28 -9.98
C LEU A 75 -1.61 -12.48 -10.91
N GLY A 76 -0.61 -13.36 -10.97
CA GLY A 76 -0.65 -14.59 -11.74
C GLY A 76 0.13 -15.73 -11.11
N LYS A 77 0.40 -16.77 -11.90
CA LYS A 77 1.02 -18.03 -11.42
C LYS A 77 2.41 -17.86 -10.78
N LYS A 78 3.11 -16.77 -11.08
CA LYS A 78 4.47 -16.47 -10.61
C LYS A 78 4.53 -15.22 -9.72
N GLY A 79 3.42 -14.82 -9.11
CA GLY A 79 3.33 -13.61 -8.30
C GLY A 79 2.85 -12.41 -9.12
N LEU A 80 3.56 -11.29 -9.03
CA LEU A 80 3.24 -10.07 -9.80
C LEU A 80 3.42 -10.35 -11.30
N GLU A 81 2.31 -10.33 -12.05
CA GLU A 81 2.31 -10.53 -13.50
C GLU A 81 2.37 -9.20 -14.26
N LYS A 82 1.61 -8.21 -13.82
CA LYS A 82 1.67 -6.87 -14.39
C LYS A 82 1.39 -5.78 -13.35
N ASN A 83 2.24 -4.76 -13.31
CA ASN A 83 1.92 -3.53 -12.60
C ASN A 83 0.96 -2.70 -13.47
N LEU A 84 -0.22 -2.35 -12.93
CA LEU A 84 -1.24 -1.58 -13.65
C LEU A 84 -1.03 -0.06 -13.54
N GLY A 85 -0.03 0.36 -12.76
CA GLY A 85 0.39 1.75 -12.63
C GLY A 85 -0.58 2.62 -11.84
N ILE A 86 -0.31 3.93 -11.81
CA ILE A 86 -1.13 4.92 -11.10
C ILE A 86 -2.45 5.19 -11.83
N GLY A 87 -2.45 5.05 -13.16
CA GLY A 87 -3.62 5.34 -13.99
C GLY A 87 -3.91 6.84 -14.12
N LYS A 88 -5.17 7.17 -14.43
CA LYS A 88 -5.63 8.57 -14.47
C LYS A 88 -6.08 8.98 -13.08
N ILE A 89 -5.50 10.06 -12.58
CA ILE A 89 -5.77 10.59 -11.25
C ILE A 89 -6.21 12.05 -11.32
N THR A 90 -6.78 12.54 -10.24
CA THR A 90 -7.24 13.92 -10.09
C THR A 90 -6.11 14.84 -9.61
N PRO A 91 -6.23 16.17 -9.78
CA PRO A 91 -5.24 17.12 -9.23
C PRO A 91 -5.05 17.03 -7.71
N PHE A 92 -6.10 16.59 -6.99
CA PHE A 92 -6.02 16.34 -5.55
C PHE A 92 -5.09 15.15 -5.25
N GLU A 93 -5.21 14.05 -5.99
CA GLU A 93 -4.38 12.86 -5.85
C GLU A 93 -2.95 13.07 -6.35
N GLU A 94 -2.75 13.84 -7.41
CA GLU A 94 -1.41 14.25 -7.89
C GLU A 94 -0.65 14.98 -6.78
N LYS A 95 -1.31 15.91 -6.09
CA LYS A 95 -0.72 16.63 -4.96
C LYS A 95 -0.36 15.67 -3.82
N MET A 96 -1.23 14.71 -3.49
CA MET A 96 -0.94 13.72 -2.44
C MET A 96 0.28 12.86 -2.79
N ILE A 97 0.43 12.44 -4.05
CA ILE A 97 1.60 11.67 -4.49
C ILE A 97 2.87 12.52 -4.35
N ALA A 98 2.83 13.77 -4.79
CA ALA A 98 3.96 14.69 -4.66
C ALA A 98 4.39 14.90 -3.20
N GLU A 99 3.43 14.99 -2.26
CA GLU A 99 3.69 15.13 -0.83
C GLU A 99 4.23 13.83 -0.20
N ALA A 100 3.80 12.65 -0.68
CA ALA A 100 4.23 11.35 -0.15
C ALA A 100 5.64 10.93 -0.61
N ILE A 101 6.08 11.36 -1.80
CA ILE A 101 7.36 10.94 -2.39
C ILE A 101 8.58 11.19 -1.47
N PRO A 102 8.78 12.38 -0.88
CA PRO A 102 9.93 12.63 -0.01
C PRO A 102 9.98 11.70 1.21
N GLU A 103 8.83 11.46 1.84
CA GLU A 103 8.70 10.59 3.01
C GLU A 103 8.98 9.11 2.65
N LEU A 104 8.45 8.66 1.52
CA LEU A 104 8.71 7.31 1.00
C LEU A 104 10.19 7.12 0.69
N LYS A 105 10.84 8.07 0.00
CA LYS A 105 12.29 8.00 -0.27
C LYS A 105 13.11 7.89 1.01
N ALA A 106 12.79 8.69 2.02
CA ALA A 106 13.48 8.65 3.30
C ALA A 106 13.31 7.29 4.00
N SER A 107 12.08 6.74 4.01
CA SER A 107 11.77 5.45 4.63
C SER A 107 12.42 4.28 3.90
N ILE A 108 12.40 4.28 2.57
CA ILE A 108 13.06 3.29 1.73
C ILE A 108 14.56 3.30 1.99
N LYS A 109 15.20 4.47 1.90
CA LYS A 109 16.63 4.62 2.16
C LYS A 109 17.00 4.12 3.56
N LYS A 110 16.21 4.46 4.57
CA LYS A 110 16.41 3.98 5.94
C LYS A 110 16.43 2.45 6.02
N GLY A 111 15.53 1.76 5.32
CA GLY A 111 15.49 0.30 5.27
C GLY A 111 16.69 -0.29 4.53
N GLU A 112 17.09 0.28 3.39
CA GLU A 112 18.24 -0.18 2.62
C GLU A 112 19.57 0.04 3.38
N ASP A 113 19.75 1.21 3.97
CA ASP A 113 20.94 1.58 4.73
C ASP A 113 21.10 0.69 5.97
N PHE A 114 19.99 0.32 6.62
CA PHE A 114 20.01 -0.61 7.74
C PHE A 114 20.60 -1.98 7.34
N VAL A 115 20.19 -2.55 6.20
CA VAL A 115 20.69 -3.86 5.73
C VAL A 115 22.13 -3.77 5.22
N LYS A 116 22.54 -2.65 4.60
CA LYS A 116 23.90 -2.47 4.08
C LYS A 116 24.95 -2.25 5.17
N ASN A 117 24.56 -1.65 6.30
CA ASN A 117 25.47 -1.20 7.35
C ASN A 117 25.40 -2.05 8.63
N MET A 118 24.68 -3.17 8.61
CA MET A 118 24.72 -4.22 9.64
C MET A 118 25.47 -5.44 9.12
#